data_AF-A0A9Q3KUN6-F1
#
_entry.id   AF-A0A9Q3KUN6-F1
#
_cell.length_a   1.000
_cell.length_b   1.000
_cell.length_c   1.000
_cell.angle_alpha   90.00
_cell.angle_beta   90.00
_cell.angle_gamma   90.00
#
_symmetry.space_group_name_H-M   'P 1'
#
loop_
_entity.id
_entity.type
_entity.pdbx_description
1 polymer ?
#
loop_
_entity_poly.entity_id
_entity_poly.type
_entity_poly.pdbx_seq_one_letter_code
_entity_poly.pdbx_strand_id
1 'polypeptide(L)'
;MQMKIHLRSRDLLEVCERSIAPNTSTNAANKWTKASFEAISLIATQITERVFREVINLESIENSFKLWSKIAEQYASKRAVNRARVWMDWQGCFYNENWKNYIDTCCKLMMELDAVSIVIPKELLSYSLIGKLRPNLHLSQFVENFVLRKDIIEKPWLILSQLQAFSNHNHQNMHRSESNSTTLATSLNEPH
;
A
#
# COMPACT_ATOMS: atom_id res chain seq x y z
N MET A 1 6.66 -6.67 5.11
CA MET A 1 7.60 -7.48 4.27
C MET A 1 8.86 -6.70 3.93
N GLN A 2 8.76 -5.45 3.44
CA GLN A 2 9.90 -4.58 3.08
C GLN A 2 10.94 -4.40 4.21
N MET A 3 10.54 -4.06 5.44
CA MET A 3 11.48 -3.88 6.55
C MET A 3 12.33 -5.14 6.85
N LYS A 4 11.74 -6.33 6.69
CA LYS A 4 12.43 -7.61 6.87
C LYS A 4 13.49 -7.86 5.77
N ILE A 5 13.23 -7.36 4.55
CA ILE A 5 14.18 -7.39 3.44
C ILE A 5 15.37 -6.45 3.71
N HIS A 6 15.10 -5.21 4.15
CA HIS A 6 16.16 -4.26 4.50
C HIS A 6 17.07 -4.76 5.63
N LEU A 7 16.50 -5.35 6.68
CA LEU A 7 17.28 -5.96 7.76
C LEU A 7 18.15 -7.12 7.28
N ARG A 8 17.62 -7.98 6.38
CA ARG A 8 18.40 -9.08 5.78
C ARG A 8 19.54 -8.58 4.91
N SER A 9 19.32 -7.55 4.11
CA SER A 9 20.37 -7.01 3.21
C SER A 9 21.58 -6.43 3.94
N ARG A 10 21.47 -6.19 5.25
CA ARG A 10 22.53 -5.65 6.11
C ARG A 10 23.00 -6.62 7.19
N ASP A 11 22.57 -7.88 7.14
CA ASP A 11 22.85 -8.90 8.17
C ASP A 11 22.38 -8.51 9.59
N LEU A 12 21.33 -7.67 9.68
CA LEU A 12 20.78 -7.18 10.95
C LEU A 12 19.56 -7.98 11.42
N LEU A 13 19.03 -8.89 10.62
CA LEU A 13 17.81 -9.62 10.99
C LEU A 13 18.01 -10.52 12.21
N GLU A 14 19.18 -11.13 12.37
CA GLU A 14 19.43 -12.09 13.45
C GLU A 14 19.28 -11.44 14.84
N VAL A 15 19.82 -10.24 15.03
CA VAL A 15 19.72 -9.51 16.30
C VAL A 15 18.29 -9.08 16.63
N CYS A 16 17.41 -9.00 15.63
CA CYS A 16 15.98 -8.71 15.81
C CYS A 16 15.15 -9.96 16.12
N GLU A 17 15.57 -11.14 15.67
CA GLU A 17 14.79 -12.39 15.83
C GLU A 17 15.24 -13.23 17.03
N ARG A 18 16.40 -12.93 17.62
CA ARG A 18 16.96 -13.67 18.76
C ARG A 18 17.47 -12.73 19.84
N SER A 19 17.40 -13.18 21.09
CA SER A 19 18.13 -12.54 22.19
C SER A 19 19.59 -12.98 22.19
N ILE A 20 20.49 -12.11 22.66
CA ILE A 20 21.90 -12.49 22.88
C ILE A 20 21.98 -13.65 23.90
N ALA A 21 22.90 -14.60 23.66
CA ALA A 21 23.13 -15.68 24.59
C ALA A 21 23.81 -15.17 25.88
N PRO A 22 23.44 -15.67 27.07
CA PRO A 22 23.93 -15.15 28.35
C PRO A 22 25.43 -15.34 28.58
N ASN A 23 26.05 -16.33 27.92
CA ASN A 23 27.47 -16.68 28.10
C ASN A 23 28.35 -16.20 26.93
N THR A 24 27.95 -15.14 26.25
CA THR A 24 28.68 -14.61 25.09
C THR A 24 29.94 -13.86 25.53
N SER A 25 31.06 -14.04 24.82
CA SER A 25 32.28 -13.29 25.10
C SER A 25 32.08 -11.78 24.96
N THR A 26 32.82 -10.97 25.71
CA THR A 26 32.68 -9.51 25.71
C THR A 26 32.77 -8.90 24.31
N ASN A 27 33.68 -9.39 23.46
CA ASN A 27 33.81 -8.90 22.08
C ASN A 27 32.58 -9.22 21.22
N ALA A 28 32.03 -10.43 21.36
CA ALA A 28 30.83 -10.81 20.63
C ALA A 28 29.59 -10.06 21.15
N ALA A 29 29.52 -9.80 22.46
CA ALA A 29 28.46 -8.98 23.04
C ALA A 29 28.51 -7.53 22.55
N ASN A 30 29.69 -6.91 22.48
CA ASN A 30 29.84 -5.56 21.94
C ASN A 30 29.44 -5.49 20.45
N LYS A 31 29.82 -6.50 19.65
CA LYS A 31 29.41 -6.58 18.25
C LYS A 31 27.89 -6.72 18.12
N TRP A 32 27.27 -7.56 18.96
CA TRP A 32 25.83 -7.74 19.00
C TRP A 32 25.10 -6.45 19.36
N THR A 33 25.55 -5.74 20.39
CA THR A 33 24.98 -4.47 20.82
C THR A 33 25.07 -3.42 19.73
N LYS A 34 26.21 -3.32 19.03
CA LYS A 34 26.36 -2.39 17.89
C LYS A 34 25.37 -2.71 16.77
N ALA A 35 25.24 -3.98 16.39
CA ALA A 35 24.27 -4.43 15.39
C ALA A 35 22.82 -4.19 15.85
N SER A 36 22.52 -4.36 17.15
CA SER A 36 21.22 -4.04 17.74
C SER A 36 20.87 -2.57 17.54
N PHE A 37 21.77 -1.65 17.87
CA PHE A 37 21.54 -0.22 17.66
C PHE A 37 21.38 0.16 16.19
N GLU A 38 22.17 -0.44 15.30
CA GLU A 38 22.04 -0.22 13.86
C GLU A 38 20.67 -0.69 13.34
N ALA A 39 20.21 -1.86 13.80
CA ALA A 39 18.89 -2.37 13.46
C ALA A 39 17.77 -1.46 13.97
N ILE A 40 17.87 -0.96 15.21
CA ILE A 40 16.90 -0.02 15.79
C ILE A 40 16.85 1.27 14.98
N SER A 41 18.02 1.84 14.63
CA SER A 41 18.10 3.04 13.80
C SER A 41 17.44 2.83 12.44
N LEU A 42 17.74 1.72 11.77
CA LEU A 42 17.13 1.38 10.49
C LEU A 42 15.61 1.24 10.63
N ILE A 43 15.12 0.50 11.62
CA ILE A 43 13.68 0.34 11.89
C ILE A 43 13.02 1.71 12.12
N ALA A 44 13.63 2.56 12.95
CA ALA A 44 13.11 3.88 13.28
C ALA A 44 12.92 4.77 12.03
N THR A 45 13.83 4.68 11.04
CA THR A 45 13.70 5.41 9.77
C THR A 45 12.61 4.89 8.84
N GLN A 46 12.13 3.65 9.05
CA GLN A 46 11.17 2.97 8.17
C GLN A 46 9.75 2.97 8.73
N ILE A 47 9.55 3.36 9.99
CA ILE A 47 8.24 3.41 10.63
C ILE A 47 7.70 4.84 10.67
N THR A 48 6.37 4.97 10.65
CA THR A 48 5.72 6.27 10.79
C THR A 48 5.86 6.81 12.21
N GLU A 49 5.73 8.12 12.38
CA GLU A 49 5.80 8.79 13.69
C GLU A 49 4.80 8.23 14.71
N ARG A 50 3.60 7.83 14.24
CA ARG A 50 2.61 7.15 15.07
C ARG A 50 3.14 5.82 15.61
N VAL A 51 3.63 4.96 14.72
CA VAL A 51 4.17 3.65 15.11
C VAL A 51 5.36 3.85 16.05
N PHE A 52 6.23 4.81 15.75
CA PHE A 52 7.38 5.17 16.59
C PHE A 52 6.96 5.43 18.04
N ARG A 53 5.96 6.29 18.27
CA ARG A 53 5.44 6.58 19.62
C ARG A 53 4.86 5.36 20.35
N GLU A 54 4.28 4.42 19.62
CA GLU A 54 3.66 3.23 20.20
C GLU A 54 4.70 2.15 20.55
N VAL A 55 5.73 1.97 19.70
CA VAL A 55 6.69 0.86 19.82
C VAL A 55 7.97 1.25 20.54
N ILE A 56 8.47 2.48 20.38
CA ILE A 56 9.74 2.94 20.96
C ILE A 56 9.53 3.42 22.40
N ASN A 57 10.18 2.74 23.34
CA ASN A 57 10.27 3.12 24.76
C ASN A 57 11.66 2.77 25.32
N LEU A 58 11.87 3.02 26.62
CA LEU A 58 13.15 2.76 27.31
C LEU A 58 13.65 1.31 27.15
N GLU A 59 12.76 0.34 27.01
CA GLU A 59 13.17 -1.06 26.85
C GLU A 59 13.51 -1.42 25.40
N SER A 60 12.80 -0.85 24.43
CA SER A 60 12.95 -1.20 23.01
C SER A 60 14.04 -0.38 22.32
N ILE A 61 14.41 0.79 22.86
CA ILE A 61 15.46 1.65 22.29
C ILE A 61 16.87 1.06 22.49
N GLU A 62 17.02 0.13 23.43
CA GLU A 62 18.29 -0.54 23.72
C GLU A 62 18.38 -1.96 23.14
N ASN A 63 17.24 -2.52 22.73
CA ASN A 63 17.16 -3.93 22.38
C ASN A 63 16.30 -4.14 21.12
N SER A 64 16.98 -4.42 20.01
CA SER A 64 16.34 -4.63 18.71
C SER A 64 15.42 -5.85 18.68
N PHE A 65 15.72 -6.90 19.45
CA PHE A 65 14.85 -8.06 19.63
C PHE A 65 13.54 -7.68 20.33
N LYS A 66 13.59 -6.90 21.41
CA LYS A 66 12.39 -6.40 22.10
C LYS A 66 11.56 -5.49 21.19
N LEU A 67 12.22 -4.56 20.48
CA LEU A 67 11.55 -3.69 19.52
C LEU A 67 10.86 -4.49 18.41
N TRP A 68 11.59 -5.39 17.78
CA TRP A 68 11.09 -6.22 16.70
C TRP A 68 9.94 -7.12 17.17
N SER A 69 10.06 -7.71 18.37
CA SER A 69 9.02 -8.52 18.98
C SER A 69 7.76 -7.70 19.23
N LYS A 70 7.87 -6.46 19.73
CA LYS A 70 6.72 -5.58 19.95
C LYS A 70 6.06 -5.14 18.64
N ILE A 71 6.84 -4.82 17.61
CA ILE A 71 6.31 -4.52 16.27
C ILE A 71 5.62 -5.75 15.70
N ALA A 72 6.26 -6.91 15.74
CA ALA A 72 5.69 -8.15 15.26
C ALA A 72 4.44 -8.52 16.06
N GLU A 73 4.42 -8.31 17.37
CA GLU A 73 3.26 -8.54 18.19
C GLU A 73 2.15 -7.58 17.81
N GLN A 74 2.34 -6.26 17.74
CA GLN A 74 1.27 -5.31 17.47
C GLN A 74 0.76 -5.35 16.02
N TYR A 75 1.68 -5.55 15.07
CA TYR A 75 1.45 -5.38 13.65
C TYR A 75 1.58 -6.69 12.86
N ALA A 76 1.67 -7.85 13.53
CA ALA A 76 1.55 -9.14 12.87
C ALA A 76 0.29 -9.16 12.02
N SER A 77 0.45 -9.62 10.79
CA SER A 77 -0.62 -9.78 9.82
C SER A 77 -1.84 -10.52 10.39
N LYS A 78 -1.63 -11.47 11.29
CA LYS A 78 -2.68 -12.36 11.82
C LYS A 78 -3.49 -11.78 12.98
N ARG A 79 -3.11 -10.63 13.57
CA ARG A 79 -3.89 -10.08 14.69
C ARG A 79 -5.21 -9.51 14.23
N ALA A 80 -6.25 -9.77 15.02
CA ALA A 80 -7.62 -9.32 14.74
C ALA A 80 -7.70 -7.80 14.53
N VAL A 81 -6.96 -7.00 15.32
CA VAL A 81 -6.95 -5.54 15.19
C VAL A 81 -6.38 -5.08 13.85
N ASN A 82 -5.26 -5.65 13.39
CA ASN A 82 -4.66 -5.27 12.12
C ASN A 82 -5.51 -5.74 10.93
N ARG A 83 -6.08 -6.96 11.02
CA ARG A 83 -7.05 -7.47 10.03
C ARG A 83 -8.29 -6.56 9.94
N ALA A 84 -8.83 -6.16 11.09
CA ALA A 84 -9.97 -5.24 11.16
C ALA A 84 -9.62 -3.87 10.56
N ARG A 85 -8.45 -3.31 10.87
CA ARG A 85 -8.00 -2.04 10.27
C ARG A 85 -7.95 -2.11 8.74
N VAL A 86 -7.24 -3.11 8.20
CA VAL A 86 -7.12 -3.29 6.73
C VAL A 86 -8.49 -3.51 6.10
N TRP A 87 -9.38 -4.27 6.75
CA TRP A 87 -10.75 -4.45 6.29
C TRP A 87 -11.54 -3.15 6.26
N MET A 88 -11.46 -2.33 7.31
CA MET A 88 -12.14 -1.04 7.37
C MET A 88 -11.59 -0.06 6.33
N ASP A 89 -10.27 -0.02 6.15
CA ASP A 89 -9.62 0.78 5.10
C ASP A 89 -10.09 0.34 3.70
N TRP A 90 -10.19 -0.98 3.47
CA TRP A 90 -10.78 -1.54 2.25
C TRP A 90 -12.24 -1.10 2.07
N GLN A 91 -13.09 -1.21 3.11
CA GLN A 91 -14.50 -0.83 3.02
C GLN A 91 -14.66 0.67 2.75
N GLY A 92 -13.85 1.53 3.36
CA GLY A 92 -13.88 2.98 3.21
C GLY A 92 -13.24 3.53 1.93
N CYS A 93 -12.55 2.70 1.14
CA CYS A 93 -11.98 3.12 -0.13
C CYS A 93 -13.09 3.34 -1.18
N PHE A 94 -13.25 4.57 -1.69
CA PHE A 94 -14.16 4.92 -2.78
C PHE A 94 -13.46 5.82 -3.80
N TYR A 95 -13.95 5.83 -5.03
CA TYR A 95 -13.46 6.77 -6.04
C TYR A 95 -13.89 8.20 -5.70
N ASN A 96 -12.91 9.11 -5.71
CA ASN A 96 -13.04 10.52 -5.34
C ASN A 96 -12.56 11.45 -6.46
N GLU A 97 -12.95 11.16 -7.71
CA GLU A 97 -12.59 11.94 -8.91
C GLU A 97 -11.10 11.93 -9.29
N ASN A 98 -10.26 11.19 -8.57
CA ASN A 98 -8.85 10.98 -8.90
C ASN A 98 -8.56 9.51 -9.22
N TRP A 99 -8.45 9.20 -10.51
CA TRP A 99 -8.25 7.83 -10.99
C TRP A 99 -6.94 7.22 -10.50
N LYS A 100 -5.84 7.97 -10.57
CA LYS A 100 -4.53 7.51 -10.13
C LYS A 100 -4.56 7.15 -8.64
N ASN A 101 -5.05 8.06 -7.81
CA ASN A 101 -5.13 7.83 -6.37
C ASN A 101 -6.03 6.63 -6.03
N TYR A 102 -7.18 6.51 -6.70
CA TYR A 102 -8.08 5.38 -6.51
C TYR A 102 -7.44 4.04 -6.86
N ILE A 103 -6.82 3.93 -8.04
CA ILE A 103 -6.17 2.72 -8.52
C ILE A 103 -5.00 2.33 -7.61
N ASP A 104 -4.11 3.28 -7.30
CA ASP A 104 -2.95 3.05 -6.43
C ASP A 104 -3.40 2.59 -5.04
N THR A 105 -4.44 3.21 -4.48
CA THR A 105 -5.02 2.84 -3.18
C THR A 105 -5.63 1.44 -3.21
N CYS A 106 -6.42 1.10 -4.24
CA CYS A 106 -7.01 -0.23 -4.38
C CYS A 106 -5.94 -1.31 -4.53
N CYS A 107 -4.92 -1.10 -5.37
CA CYS A 107 -3.78 -2.00 -5.53
C CYS A 107 -3.11 -2.28 -4.18
N LYS A 108 -2.80 -1.21 -3.43
CA LYS A 108 -2.18 -1.31 -2.10
C LYS A 108 -3.05 -2.11 -1.14
N LEU A 109 -4.34 -1.78 -1.02
CA LEU A 109 -5.23 -2.45 -0.08
C LEU A 109 -5.49 -3.92 -0.45
N MET A 110 -5.53 -4.28 -1.74
CA MET A 110 -5.61 -5.68 -2.17
C MET A 110 -4.39 -6.48 -1.73
N MET A 111 -3.18 -5.90 -1.83
CA MET A 111 -1.96 -6.54 -1.32
C MET A 111 -1.98 -6.64 0.22
N GLU A 112 -2.49 -5.62 0.91
CA GLU A 112 -2.62 -5.65 2.37
C GLU A 112 -3.62 -6.71 2.84
N LEU A 113 -4.76 -6.88 2.16
CA LEU A 113 -5.75 -7.93 2.44
C LEU A 113 -5.14 -9.33 2.38
N ASP A 114 -4.38 -9.62 1.33
CA ASP A 114 -3.63 -10.88 1.18
C ASP A 114 -2.59 -11.03 2.30
N ALA A 115 -1.82 -9.97 2.56
CA ALA A 115 -0.81 -9.94 3.61
C ALA A 115 -1.38 -10.24 5.00
N VAL A 116 -2.63 -9.84 5.29
CA VAL A 116 -3.35 -10.11 6.55
C VAL A 116 -4.26 -11.35 6.49
N SER A 117 -4.14 -12.17 5.44
CA SER A 117 -4.89 -13.41 5.23
C SER A 117 -6.41 -13.21 5.26
N ILE A 118 -6.90 -12.10 4.70
CA ILE A 118 -8.31 -11.92 4.38
C ILE A 118 -8.52 -12.40 2.95
N VAL A 119 -9.07 -13.61 2.82
CA VAL A 119 -9.36 -14.23 1.53
C VAL A 119 -10.76 -13.82 1.09
N ILE A 120 -10.84 -13.07 -0.01
CA ILE A 120 -12.08 -12.68 -0.66
C ILE A 120 -12.16 -13.42 -1.99
N PRO A 121 -13.28 -14.11 -2.30
CA PRO A 121 -13.48 -14.68 -3.62
C PRO A 121 -13.26 -13.62 -4.71
N LYS A 122 -12.54 -13.98 -5.78
CA LYS A 122 -12.13 -13.04 -6.84
C LYS A 122 -13.31 -12.25 -7.42
N GLU A 123 -14.43 -12.92 -7.64
CA GLU A 123 -15.64 -12.30 -8.17
C GLU A 123 -16.19 -11.23 -7.21
N LEU A 124 -16.26 -11.53 -5.91
CA LEU A 124 -16.70 -10.57 -4.89
C LEU A 124 -15.73 -9.38 -4.77
N LEU A 125 -14.43 -9.63 -4.93
CA LEU A 125 -13.43 -8.57 -4.95
C LEU A 125 -13.62 -7.65 -6.16
N SER A 126 -13.88 -8.22 -7.33
CA SER A 126 -14.24 -7.49 -8.55
C SER A 126 -15.51 -6.67 -8.39
N TYR A 127 -16.59 -7.25 -7.85
CA TYR A 127 -17.82 -6.53 -7.57
C TYR A 127 -17.61 -5.39 -6.57
N SER A 128 -16.75 -5.60 -5.57
CA SER A 128 -16.39 -4.55 -4.61
C SER A 128 -15.62 -3.42 -5.30
N LEU A 129 -14.63 -3.72 -6.13
CA LEU A 129 -13.88 -2.70 -6.90
C LEU A 129 -14.78 -1.85 -7.78
N ILE A 130 -15.71 -2.47 -8.51
CA ILE A 130 -16.63 -1.76 -9.38
C ILE A 130 -17.67 -1.00 -8.53
N GLY A 131 -18.18 -1.64 -7.48
CA GLY A 131 -19.18 -1.10 -6.57
C GLY A 131 -18.73 0.19 -5.87
N LYS A 132 -17.41 0.35 -5.66
CA LYS A 132 -16.77 1.54 -5.10
C LYS A 132 -16.75 2.76 -6.04
N LEU A 133 -17.09 2.58 -7.31
CA LEU A 133 -17.30 3.67 -8.27
C LEU A 133 -18.74 4.22 -8.21
N ARG A 134 -19.72 3.40 -7.79
CA ARG A 134 -21.16 3.70 -7.86
C ARG A 134 -21.63 5.02 -7.23
N PRO A 135 -21.02 5.55 -6.15
CA PRO A 135 -21.40 6.87 -5.66
C PRO A 135 -21.29 7.98 -6.73
N ASN A 136 -20.51 7.75 -7.78
CA ASN A 136 -20.29 8.67 -8.88
C ASN A 136 -21.21 8.33 -10.06
N LEU A 137 -22.39 8.95 -10.09
CA LEU A 137 -23.46 8.64 -11.05
C LEU A 137 -23.03 8.70 -12.52
N HIS A 138 -22.06 9.57 -12.86
CA HIS A 138 -21.52 9.71 -14.22
C HIS A 138 -20.75 8.46 -14.71
N LEU A 139 -20.39 7.54 -13.81
CA LEU A 139 -19.70 6.29 -14.14
C LEU A 139 -20.64 5.08 -14.27
N SER A 140 -21.95 5.27 -14.18
CA SER A 140 -22.92 4.14 -14.12
C SER A 140 -22.86 3.23 -15.35
N GLN A 141 -22.85 3.81 -16.56
CA GLN A 141 -22.72 3.03 -17.81
C GLN A 141 -21.39 2.28 -17.90
N PHE A 142 -20.34 2.91 -17.39
CA PHE A 142 -19.02 2.31 -17.35
C PHE A 142 -19.02 1.10 -16.40
N VAL A 143 -19.57 1.25 -15.19
CA VAL A 143 -19.77 0.16 -14.21
C VAL A 143 -20.54 -1.02 -14.81
N GLU A 144 -21.64 -0.76 -15.51
CA GLU A 144 -22.46 -1.80 -16.16
C GLU A 144 -21.67 -2.61 -17.19
N ASN A 145 -20.81 -1.96 -17.99
CA ASN A 145 -19.98 -2.64 -18.98
C ASN A 145 -18.99 -3.65 -18.37
N PHE A 146 -18.46 -3.41 -17.15
CA PHE A 146 -17.59 -4.38 -16.47
C PHE A 146 -18.39 -5.57 -15.93
N VAL A 147 -19.55 -5.31 -15.33
CA VAL A 147 -20.36 -6.35 -14.67
C VAL A 147 -20.86 -7.40 -15.66
N LEU A 148 -21.15 -6.98 -16.91
CA LEU A 148 -21.61 -7.89 -17.97
C LEU A 148 -20.52 -8.81 -18.53
N ARG A 149 -19.24 -8.56 -18.20
CA ARG A 149 -18.09 -9.26 -18.77
C ARG A 149 -17.47 -10.25 -17.79
N LYS A 150 -17.86 -11.52 -17.93
CA LYS A 150 -17.39 -12.61 -17.05
C LYS A 150 -15.85 -12.74 -17.02
N ASP A 151 -15.20 -12.57 -18.17
CA ASP A 151 -13.74 -12.64 -18.34
C ASP A 151 -12.97 -11.60 -17.50
N ILE A 152 -13.63 -10.48 -17.19
CA ILE A 152 -13.13 -9.39 -16.36
C ILE A 152 -13.39 -9.68 -14.88
N ILE A 153 -14.62 -10.08 -14.53
CA ILE A 153 -15.04 -10.25 -13.13
C ILE A 153 -14.23 -11.35 -12.41
N GLU A 154 -13.75 -12.36 -13.11
CA GLU A 154 -12.88 -13.39 -12.52
C GLU A 154 -11.46 -12.88 -12.21
N LYS A 155 -11.10 -11.67 -12.67
CA LYS A 155 -9.74 -11.10 -12.61
C LYS A 155 -9.76 -9.67 -12.04
N PRO A 156 -9.79 -9.48 -10.71
CA PRO A 156 -9.78 -8.17 -10.06
C PRO A 156 -8.68 -7.21 -10.54
N TRP A 157 -7.48 -7.73 -10.76
CA TRP A 157 -6.34 -6.94 -11.25
C TRP A 157 -6.56 -6.41 -12.68
N LEU A 158 -7.27 -7.16 -13.53
CA LEU A 158 -7.58 -6.73 -14.90
C LEU A 158 -8.54 -5.53 -14.90
N ILE A 159 -9.48 -5.48 -13.93
CA ILE A 159 -10.34 -4.31 -13.73
C ILE A 159 -9.48 -3.08 -13.49
N LEU A 160 -8.55 -3.13 -12.52
CA LEU A 160 -7.66 -2.00 -12.22
C LEU A 160 -6.83 -1.56 -13.44
N SER A 161 -6.31 -2.52 -14.22
CA SER A 161 -5.60 -2.20 -15.47
C SER A 161 -6.49 -1.51 -16.51
N GLN A 162 -7.75 -1.93 -16.64
CA GLN A 162 -8.70 -1.30 -17.56
C GLN A 162 -9.15 0.08 -17.07
N LEU A 163 -9.31 0.28 -15.76
CA LEU A 163 -9.53 1.60 -15.16
C LEU A 163 -8.37 2.55 -15.48
N GLN A 164 -7.13 2.06 -15.39
CA GLN A 164 -5.94 2.84 -15.74
C GLN A 164 -5.93 3.22 -17.23
N ALA A 165 -6.24 2.28 -18.12
CA ALA A 165 -6.32 2.55 -19.56
C ALA A 165 -7.40 3.61 -19.87
N PHE A 166 -8.59 3.49 -19.25
CA PHE A 166 -9.67 4.46 -19.37
C PHE A 166 -9.25 5.86 -18.88
N SER A 167 -8.63 5.95 -17.70
CA SER A 167 -8.11 7.20 -17.16
C SER A 167 -7.13 7.88 -18.12
N ASN A 168 -6.20 7.10 -18.70
CA ASN A 168 -5.21 7.63 -19.63
C ASN A 168 -5.86 8.14 -20.92
N HIS A 169 -6.83 7.40 -21.47
CA HIS A 169 -7.58 7.84 -22.67
C HIS A 169 -8.36 9.13 -22.44
N ASN A 170 -9.02 9.29 -21.28
CA ASN A 170 -9.73 10.52 -20.98
C ASN A 170 -8.80 11.73 -20.82
N HIS A 171 -7.66 11.55 -20.16
CA HIS A 171 -6.64 12.60 -20.04
C HIS A 171 -6.12 13.04 -21.42
N GLN A 172 -5.83 12.07 -22.31
CA GLN A 172 -5.36 12.37 -23.67
C GLN A 172 -6.42 13.11 -24.50
N ASN A 173 -7.69 12.74 -24.37
CA ASN A 173 -8.79 13.39 -25.08
C ASN A 173 -9.02 14.83 -24.58
N MET A 174 -8.89 15.10 -23.28
CA MET A 174 -8.99 16.48 -22.76
C MET A 174 -7.86 17.36 -23.30
N HIS A 175 -6.60 16.89 -23.27
CA HIS A 175 -5.47 17.63 -23.83
C HIS A 175 -5.60 17.86 -25.34
N ARG A 176 -6.14 16.89 -26.09
CA ARG A 176 -6.38 17.05 -27.53
C ARG A 176 -7.46 18.09 -27.82
N SER A 177 -8.54 18.12 -27.04
CA SER A 177 -9.59 19.13 -27.18
C SER A 177 -9.09 20.54 -26.84
N GLU A 178 -8.31 20.71 -25.77
CA GLU A 178 -7.71 22.01 -25.43
C GLU A 178 -6.69 22.48 -26.48
N SER A 179 -5.88 21.56 -27.01
CA SER A 179 -4.93 21.86 -28.09
C SER A 179 -5.67 22.31 -29.35
N ASN A 180 -6.74 21.61 -29.73
CA ASN A 180 -7.57 21.94 -30.89
C ASN A 180 -8.29 23.30 -30.71
N SER A 181 -8.81 23.59 -29.52
CA SER A 181 -9.44 24.87 -29.18
C SER A 181 -8.44 26.03 -29.24
N THR A 182 -7.20 25.80 -28.81
CA THR A 182 -6.13 26.81 -28.85
C THR A 182 -5.71 27.10 -30.29
N THR A 183 -5.53 26.07 -31.14
CA THR A 183 -5.23 26.25 -32.57
C THR A 183 -6.37 26.92 -33.34
N LEU A 184 -7.64 26.63 -33.01
CA LEU A 184 -8.78 27.28 -33.66
C LEU A 184 -8.84 28.77 -33.29
N ALA A 185 -8.60 29.11 -32.01
CA ALA A 185 -8.54 30.49 -31.55
C ALA A 185 -7.37 31.28 -32.15
N THR A 186 -6.22 30.64 -32.42
CA THR A 186 -5.10 31.28 -33.12
C THR A 186 -5.40 31.51 -34.60
N SER A 187 -6.09 30.56 -35.27
CA SER A 187 -6.45 30.68 -36.70
C SER A 187 -7.52 31.72 -37.01
N LEU A 188 -8.33 32.12 -36.02
CA LEU A 188 -9.35 33.16 -36.14
C LEU A 188 -8.81 34.58 -35.86
N ASN A 189 -7.57 34.69 -35.38
CA ASN A 189 -6.94 35.96 -34.98
C ASN A 189 -5.81 36.40 -35.93
N GLU A 190 -5.63 35.75 -37.08
CA GLU A 190 -4.68 36.22 -38.10
C GLU A 190 -5.30 37.42 -38.86
N PRO A 191 -4.67 38.61 -38.81
CA PRO A 191 -5.15 39.76 -39.57
C PRO A 191 -4.78 39.59 -41.04
N HIS A 192 -5.78 39.77 -41.92
CA HIS A 192 -5.60 39.94 -43.36
C HIS A 192 -4.79 41.19 -43.72
#